data_AF-A0A7C1XN38-F1
#
_entry.id   AF-A0A7C1XN38-F1
#
_cell.length_a   1.000
_cell.length_b   1.000
_cell.length_c   1.000
_cell.angle_alpha   90.00
_cell.angle_beta   90.00
_cell.angle_gamma   90.00
#
_symmetry.space_group_name_H-M   'P 1'
#
loop_
_entity.id
_entity.type
_entity.pdbx_description
1 polymer ?
#
loop_
_entity_poly.entity_id
_entity_poly.type
_entity_poly.pdbx_seq_one_letter_code
_entity_poly.pdbx_strand_id
1 'polypeptide(L)'
;ENIWGIADEDLFSLAIAKLDREYAKGNRFFAHIMTTSNHRPYTFPENRIDLPQKHREGAVKYTDWAIGDFIRRSAAKPWFDNTLFIISADHTAKAAGKTDLPPSRYHIPMIWYAPRLIEPGVMGRLMSQIDVGPTLLGWLGLSYSSHFFGYDIFNLEAGRERAFISTYQKLGYLKGDRLVVLDVNREPVVNDGLPTNPGGFPAPTDQQLIREAVSWYQSASLFFSLGLLKDVPGNDDPSRAVRHVPIGQDPLSNKPRKATARKKTMGEVRLNDENMGQMGFLTRSNHQN
;
A
#
# COMPACT_ATOMS: atom_id res chain seq x y z
N GLU A 1 23.01 -1.52 -13.56
CA GLU A 1 22.77 -0.81 -12.30
C GLU A 1 22.89 0.69 -12.54
N ASN A 2 21.97 1.49 -12.00
CA ASN A 2 22.05 2.95 -11.97
C ASN A 2 22.06 3.44 -10.51
N ILE A 3 22.01 4.76 -10.28
CA ILE A 3 22.03 5.35 -8.93
C ILE A 3 20.85 4.92 -8.02
N TRP A 4 19.80 4.30 -8.58
CA TRP A 4 18.63 3.79 -7.85
C TRP A 4 18.68 2.28 -7.62
N GLY A 5 19.59 1.57 -8.30
CA GLY A 5 19.79 0.12 -8.16
C GLY A 5 19.73 -0.64 -9.48
N ILE A 6 19.35 -1.93 -9.38
CA ILE A 6 19.20 -2.83 -10.53
C ILE A 6 17.87 -2.56 -11.26
N ALA A 7 17.77 -2.99 -12.52
CA ALA A 7 16.56 -2.81 -13.30
C ALA A 7 15.41 -3.70 -12.78
N ASP A 8 14.16 -3.30 -13.04
CA ASP A 8 12.98 -3.99 -12.49
C ASP A 8 12.93 -5.47 -12.92
N GLU A 9 13.34 -5.81 -14.16
CA GLU A 9 13.46 -7.19 -14.65
C GLU A 9 14.40 -8.07 -13.80
N ASP A 10 15.55 -7.51 -13.40
CA ASP A 10 16.54 -8.20 -12.56
C ASP A 10 16.03 -8.32 -11.12
N LEU A 11 15.40 -7.27 -10.60
CA LEU A 11 14.76 -7.26 -9.28
C LEU A 11 13.69 -8.36 -9.18
N PHE A 12 12.82 -8.47 -10.20
CA PHE A 12 11.81 -9.52 -10.24
C PHE A 12 12.41 -10.92 -10.41
N SER A 13 13.51 -11.05 -11.16
CA SER A 13 14.25 -12.32 -11.26
C SER A 13 14.80 -12.77 -9.90
N LEU A 14 15.37 -11.83 -9.13
CA LEU A 14 15.82 -12.09 -7.76
C LEU A 14 14.65 -12.47 -6.84
N ALA A 15 13.52 -11.77 -6.95
CA ALA A 15 12.33 -12.06 -6.17
C ALA A 15 11.81 -13.48 -6.43
N ILE A 16 11.65 -13.89 -7.69
CA ILE A 16 11.25 -15.26 -8.05
C ILE A 16 12.22 -16.28 -7.42
N ALA A 17 13.53 -16.07 -7.54
CA ALA A 17 14.51 -16.99 -6.97
C ALA A 17 14.41 -17.10 -5.44
N LYS A 18 14.11 -16.01 -4.73
CA LYS A 18 13.87 -16.04 -3.28
C LYS A 18 12.57 -16.78 -2.93
N LEU A 19 11.48 -16.50 -3.65
CA LEU A 19 10.18 -17.15 -3.46
C LEU A 19 10.25 -18.66 -3.72
N ASP A 20 10.96 -19.09 -4.76
CA ASP A 20 11.20 -20.51 -5.06
C ASP A 20 11.92 -21.23 -3.90
N ARG A 21 12.92 -20.58 -3.30
CA ARG A 21 13.66 -21.13 -2.15
C ARG A 21 12.79 -21.28 -0.91
N GLU A 22 11.98 -20.27 -0.60
CA GLU A 22 11.07 -20.33 0.56
C GLU A 22 9.98 -21.38 0.35
N TYR A 23 9.43 -21.48 -0.86
CA TYR A 23 8.47 -22.53 -1.20
C TYR A 23 9.07 -23.93 -1.10
N ALA A 24 10.31 -24.13 -1.58
CA ALA A 24 11.00 -25.43 -1.49
C ALA A 24 11.24 -25.88 -0.05
N LYS A 25 11.38 -24.95 0.90
CA LYS A 25 11.47 -25.24 2.35
C LYS A 25 10.11 -25.53 2.99
N GLY A 26 9.01 -25.31 2.27
CA GLY A 26 7.65 -25.40 2.80
C GLY A 26 7.22 -24.18 3.64
N ASN A 27 7.95 -23.06 3.52
CA ASN A 27 7.64 -21.84 4.26
C ASN A 27 6.51 -21.06 3.59
N ARG A 28 5.71 -20.36 4.41
CA ARG A 28 4.87 -19.25 3.92
C ARG A 28 5.78 -18.04 3.71
N PHE A 29 5.46 -17.23 2.72
CA PHE A 29 6.24 -16.02 2.42
C PHE A 29 5.35 -14.78 2.36
N PHE A 30 5.96 -13.66 2.73
CA PHE A 30 5.50 -12.31 2.44
C PHE A 30 6.69 -11.57 1.81
N ALA A 31 6.49 -10.98 0.63
CA ALA A 31 7.55 -10.29 -0.09
C ALA A 31 7.08 -8.88 -0.46
N HIS A 32 7.81 -7.89 0.03
CA HIS A 32 7.67 -6.51 -0.39
C HIS A 32 8.77 -6.19 -1.42
N ILE A 33 8.38 -5.82 -2.62
CA ILE A 33 9.28 -5.55 -3.75
C ILE A 33 9.08 -4.10 -4.18
N MET A 34 10.12 -3.29 -4.12
CA MET A 34 10.07 -1.87 -4.49
C MET A 34 10.87 -1.65 -5.78
N THR A 35 10.16 -1.32 -6.86
CA THR A 35 10.74 -1.06 -8.18
C THR A 35 11.58 0.22 -8.17
N THR A 36 12.54 0.33 -9.08
CA THR A 36 13.54 1.42 -9.09
C THR A 36 13.66 2.10 -10.45
N SER A 37 13.21 1.45 -11.53
CA SER A 37 13.51 1.90 -12.91
C SER A 37 12.80 3.19 -13.31
N ASN A 38 11.63 3.47 -12.71
CA ASN A 38 10.86 4.71 -12.92
C ASN A 38 11.41 5.93 -12.15
N HIS A 39 12.74 6.10 -12.17
CA HIS A 39 13.43 7.23 -11.58
C HIS A 39 14.44 7.85 -12.53
N ARG A 40 14.69 9.16 -12.39
CA ARG A 40 15.69 9.90 -13.19
C ARG A 40 17.07 9.24 -13.05
N PRO A 41 17.82 8.98 -14.13
CA PRO A 41 17.64 9.54 -15.46
C PRO A 41 16.77 8.68 -16.40
N TYR A 42 15.89 7.82 -15.89
CA TYR A 42 14.93 7.01 -16.67
C TYR A 42 15.61 6.05 -17.66
N THR A 43 16.59 5.30 -17.15
CA THR A 43 17.35 4.29 -17.90
C THR A 43 16.83 2.90 -17.60
N PHE A 44 16.71 2.07 -18.62
CA PHE A 44 16.23 0.68 -18.53
C PHE A 44 16.82 -0.17 -19.66
N PRO A 45 16.86 -1.51 -19.53
CA PRO A 45 17.29 -2.43 -20.58
C PRO A 45 16.61 -2.18 -21.94
N GLU A 46 17.41 -2.24 -23.01
CA GLU A 46 16.92 -2.06 -24.38
C GLU A 46 16.10 -3.27 -24.86
N ASN A 47 15.35 -3.08 -25.95
CA ASN A 47 14.59 -4.13 -26.64
C ASN A 47 13.49 -4.79 -25.78
N ARG A 48 12.99 -4.11 -24.75
CA ARG A 48 11.80 -4.53 -23.97
C ARG A 48 10.53 -3.81 -24.36
N ILE A 49 10.68 -2.55 -24.75
CA ILE A 49 9.61 -1.63 -25.13
C ILE A 49 10.08 -0.74 -26.30
N ASP A 50 9.13 -0.08 -26.94
CA ASP A 50 9.25 0.75 -28.14
C ASP A 50 9.34 2.27 -27.85
N LEU A 51 9.61 2.68 -26.61
CA LEU A 51 9.79 4.08 -26.21
C LEU A 51 11.25 4.39 -25.87
N PRO A 52 11.71 5.64 -26.10
CA PRO A 52 13.08 6.03 -25.83
C PRO A 52 13.40 6.03 -24.33
N GLN A 53 14.66 5.73 -24.00
CA GLN A 53 15.21 5.96 -22.67
C GLN A 53 15.28 7.46 -22.35
N LYS A 54 15.55 7.79 -21.08
CA LYS A 54 15.68 9.17 -20.57
C LYS A 54 14.39 9.98 -20.54
N HIS A 55 13.26 9.32 -20.76
CA HIS A 55 11.92 9.87 -20.62
C HIS A 55 11.11 9.05 -19.63
N ARG A 56 10.28 9.74 -18.83
CA ARG A 56 9.47 9.09 -17.78
C ARG A 56 8.50 8.09 -18.38
N GLU A 57 7.89 8.42 -19.52
CA GLU A 57 6.93 7.58 -20.23
C GLU A 57 7.56 6.23 -20.62
N GLY A 58 8.82 6.26 -21.07
CA GLY A 58 9.58 5.04 -21.36
C GLY A 58 9.83 4.21 -20.10
N ALA A 59 10.23 4.85 -18.99
CA ALA A 59 10.46 4.15 -17.73
C ALA A 59 9.17 3.54 -17.15
N VAL A 60 8.05 4.25 -17.22
CA VAL A 60 6.73 3.73 -16.81
C VAL A 60 6.32 2.53 -17.67
N LYS A 61 6.44 2.63 -19.00
CA LYS A 61 6.11 1.52 -19.91
C LYS A 61 7.04 0.32 -19.71
N TYR A 62 8.31 0.57 -19.39
CA TYR A 62 9.26 -0.50 -19.03
C TYR A 62 8.88 -1.19 -17.72
N THR A 63 8.53 -0.44 -16.66
CA THR A 63 8.07 -1.02 -15.39
C THR A 63 6.79 -1.84 -15.58
N ASP A 64 5.84 -1.36 -16.39
CA ASP A 64 4.63 -2.12 -16.79
C ASP A 64 5.00 -3.45 -17.48
N TRP A 65 5.89 -3.39 -18.48
CA TRP A 65 6.40 -4.59 -19.14
C TRP A 65 7.06 -5.57 -18.16
N ALA A 66 7.89 -5.07 -17.23
CA ALA A 66 8.61 -5.88 -16.25
C ALA A 66 7.66 -6.55 -15.25
N ILE A 67 6.60 -5.86 -14.81
CA ILE A 67 5.52 -6.44 -13.99
C ILE A 67 4.81 -7.55 -14.77
N GLY A 68 4.45 -7.30 -16.03
CA GLY A 68 3.81 -8.30 -16.89
C GLY A 68 4.69 -9.54 -17.10
N ASP A 69 5.99 -9.33 -17.28
CA ASP A 69 6.97 -10.42 -17.35
C ASP A 69 7.10 -11.21 -16.05
N PHE A 70 7.19 -10.51 -14.91
CA PHE A 70 7.20 -11.13 -13.59
C PHE A 70 5.98 -12.05 -13.40
N ILE A 71 4.77 -11.55 -13.65
CA ILE A 71 3.54 -12.34 -13.53
C ILE A 71 3.56 -13.56 -14.46
N ARG A 72 3.99 -13.41 -15.72
CA ARG A 72 4.06 -14.51 -16.68
C ARG A 72 5.05 -15.60 -16.25
N ARG A 73 6.24 -15.20 -15.77
CA ARG A 73 7.24 -16.16 -15.25
C ARG A 73 6.77 -16.79 -13.95
N SER A 74 6.10 -16.04 -13.08
CA SER A 74 5.49 -16.57 -11.86
C SER A 74 4.37 -17.57 -12.15
N ALA A 75 3.59 -17.39 -13.21
CA ALA A 75 2.50 -18.31 -13.58
C ALA A 75 2.96 -19.76 -13.85
N ALA A 76 4.24 -19.95 -14.19
CA ALA A 76 4.84 -21.28 -14.36
C ALA A 76 5.31 -21.91 -13.02
N LYS A 77 5.18 -21.21 -11.89
CA LYS A 77 5.70 -21.64 -10.58
C LYS A 77 4.63 -22.36 -9.77
N PRO A 78 5.00 -23.39 -8.97
CA PRO A 78 4.03 -24.19 -8.21
C PRO A 78 3.31 -23.41 -7.11
N TRP A 79 3.85 -22.27 -6.66
CA TRP A 79 3.24 -21.41 -5.65
C TRP A 79 2.22 -20.39 -6.20
N PHE A 80 2.16 -20.20 -7.51
CA PHE A 80 1.39 -19.12 -8.14
C PHE A 80 -0.12 -19.17 -7.82
N ASP A 81 -0.73 -20.35 -7.96
CA ASP A 81 -2.17 -20.57 -7.76
C ASP A 81 -2.63 -20.24 -6.32
N ASN A 82 -1.70 -20.19 -5.35
CA ASN A 82 -1.96 -19.84 -3.96
C ASN A 82 -1.19 -18.59 -3.52
N THR A 83 -0.94 -17.66 -4.43
CA THR A 83 -0.26 -16.38 -4.14
C THR A 83 -1.17 -15.20 -4.50
N LEU A 84 -1.21 -14.22 -3.59
CA LEU A 84 -1.82 -12.91 -3.84
C LEU A 84 -0.73 -11.91 -4.18
N PHE A 85 -0.83 -11.31 -5.37
CA PHE A 85 0.00 -10.19 -5.79
C PHE A 85 -0.76 -8.89 -5.53
N ILE A 86 -0.19 -7.99 -4.75
CA ILE A 86 -0.72 -6.63 -4.57
C ILE A 86 0.23 -5.67 -5.27
N ILE A 87 -0.25 -5.02 -6.32
CA ILE A 87 0.52 -4.07 -7.14
C ILE A 87 -0.04 -2.68 -6.88
N SER A 88 0.79 -1.80 -6.35
CA SER A 88 0.44 -0.42 -6.02
C SER A 88 1.59 0.51 -6.38
N ALA A 89 1.28 1.77 -6.67
CA ALA A 89 2.30 2.81 -6.61
C ALA A 89 2.54 3.22 -5.15
N ASP A 90 3.73 3.75 -4.87
CA ASP A 90 4.12 4.36 -3.61
C ASP A 90 3.60 5.79 -3.50
N HIS A 91 3.70 6.57 -4.59
CA HIS A 91 3.14 7.91 -4.70
C HIS A 91 2.98 8.34 -6.17
N THR A 92 2.41 9.53 -6.40
CA THR A 92 2.31 10.13 -7.74
C THR A 92 3.55 10.96 -8.08
N ALA A 93 3.81 11.22 -9.37
CA ALA A 93 5.05 11.85 -9.83
C ALA A 93 5.13 13.38 -9.59
N LYS A 94 4.02 14.04 -9.25
CA LYS A 94 3.93 15.50 -9.09
C LYS A 94 3.26 15.87 -7.77
N ALA A 95 3.99 15.71 -6.67
CA ALA A 95 3.59 16.25 -5.36
C ALA A 95 4.18 17.65 -5.08
N ALA A 96 5.01 18.20 -5.99
CA ALA A 96 5.69 19.49 -5.82
C ALA A 96 4.94 20.62 -6.54
N GLY A 97 4.25 21.47 -5.78
CA GLY A 97 3.60 22.69 -6.25
C GLY A 97 2.99 23.47 -5.07
N LYS A 98 3.13 24.80 -5.06
CA LYS A 98 2.83 25.64 -3.89
C LYS A 98 1.35 25.83 -3.57
N THR A 99 0.40 25.38 -4.38
CA THR A 99 -0.95 25.96 -4.28
C THR A 99 -2.08 25.06 -3.82
N ASP A 100 -2.25 23.79 -4.18
CA ASP A 100 -3.42 23.01 -3.68
C ASP A 100 -3.16 21.51 -3.56
N LEU A 101 -4.04 20.79 -2.83
CA LEU A 101 -4.09 19.33 -2.71
C LEU A 101 -5.19 18.75 -3.62
N PRO A 102 -5.08 18.81 -4.97
CA PRO A 102 -6.12 18.31 -5.86
C PRO A 102 -6.21 16.77 -5.76
N PRO A 103 -7.33 16.17 -5.30
CA PRO A 103 -7.42 14.72 -5.09
C PRO A 103 -7.06 13.89 -6.33
N SER A 104 -7.41 14.39 -7.52
CA SER A 104 -7.10 13.76 -8.81
C SER A 104 -5.60 13.53 -9.06
N ARG A 105 -4.71 14.29 -8.40
CA ARG A 105 -3.25 14.12 -8.52
C ARG A 105 -2.64 13.18 -7.48
N TYR A 106 -3.44 12.61 -6.60
CA TYR A 106 -2.99 11.68 -5.55
C TYR A 106 -3.55 10.26 -5.73
N HIS A 107 -4.36 10.03 -6.77
CA HIS A 107 -4.86 8.71 -7.11
C HIS A 107 -3.72 7.84 -7.66
N ILE A 108 -3.56 6.66 -7.07
CA ILE A 108 -2.58 5.64 -7.43
C ILE A 108 -3.28 4.32 -7.80
N PRO A 109 -2.70 3.50 -8.69
CA PRO A 109 -3.24 2.17 -8.97
C PRO A 109 -3.16 1.28 -7.72
N MET A 110 -4.15 0.41 -7.55
CA MET A 110 -4.18 -0.69 -6.60
C MET A 110 -4.79 -1.90 -7.29
N ILE A 111 -3.97 -2.93 -7.54
CA ILE A 111 -4.40 -4.17 -8.21
C ILE A 111 -4.13 -5.33 -7.27
N TRP A 112 -5.18 -6.08 -6.96
CA TRP A 112 -5.09 -7.36 -6.26
C TRP A 112 -5.25 -8.45 -7.30
N TYR A 113 -4.18 -9.20 -7.55
CA TYR A 113 -4.14 -10.22 -8.59
C TYR A 113 -3.87 -11.59 -7.98
N ALA A 114 -4.87 -12.46 -8.05
CA ALA A 114 -4.79 -13.86 -7.64
C ALA A 114 -5.86 -14.66 -8.42
N PRO A 115 -5.63 -15.01 -9.69
CA PRO A 115 -6.68 -15.49 -10.60
C PRO A 115 -7.35 -16.82 -10.20
N ARG A 116 -6.83 -17.50 -9.17
CA ARG A 116 -7.40 -18.74 -8.61
C ARG A 116 -8.11 -18.52 -7.26
N LEU A 117 -7.98 -17.31 -6.71
CA LEU A 117 -8.45 -16.94 -5.38
C LEU A 117 -9.48 -15.80 -5.41
N ILE A 118 -9.45 -14.93 -6.42
CA ILE A 118 -10.27 -13.71 -6.54
C ILE A 118 -10.92 -13.69 -7.92
N GLU A 119 -12.23 -13.43 -8.00
CA GLU A 119 -12.91 -13.21 -9.28
C GLU A 119 -12.57 -11.80 -9.83
N PRO A 120 -12.54 -11.62 -11.15
CA PRO A 120 -12.36 -10.30 -11.73
C PRO A 120 -13.45 -9.32 -11.29
N GLY A 121 -13.06 -8.14 -10.82
CA GLY A 121 -14.00 -7.10 -10.42
C GLY A 121 -13.32 -5.77 -10.12
N VAL A 122 -14.12 -4.75 -9.81
CA VAL A 122 -13.65 -3.39 -9.48
C VAL A 122 -14.20 -3.00 -8.12
N MET A 123 -13.32 -2.54 -7.23
CA MET A 123 -13.68 -1.99 -5.93
C MET A 123 -13.71 -0.45 -6.04
N GLY A 124 -14.90 0.14 -6.00
CA GLY A 124 -15.10 1.59 -6.20
C GLY A 124 -15.11 2.43 -4.93
N ARG A 125 -14.88 1.84 -3.75
CA ARG A 125 -14.86 2.55 -2.47
C ARG A 125 -13.54 3.30 -2.31
N LEU A 126 -13.59 4.46 -1.65
CA LEU A 126 -12.39 5.23 -1.34
C LEU A 126 -11.49 4.45 -0.37
N MET A 127 -10.19 4.40 -0.67
CA MET A 127 -9.19 3.68 0.11
C MET A 127 -7.88 4.47 0.18
N SER A 128 -7.21 4.41 1.32
CA SER A 128 -5.86 4.92 1.52
C SER A 128 -4.84 3.78 1.56
N GLN A 129 -3.56 4.06 1.30
CA GLN A 129 -2.49 3.06 1.43
C GLN A 129 -2.41 2.45 2.85
N ILE A 130 -2.75 3.22 3.88
CA ILE A 130 -2.76 2.73 5.27
C ILE A 130 -3.81 1.64 5.51
N ASP A 131 -4.81 1.52 4.64
CA ASP A 131 -5.88 0.52 4.73
C ASP A 131 -5.47 -0.83 4.15
N VAL A 132 -4.37 -0.90 3.37
CA VAL A 132 -3.94 -2.13 2.69
C VAL A 132 -3.61 -3.24 3.68
N GLY A 133 -2.87 -2.92 4.75
CA GLY A 133 -2.48 -3.90 5.79
C GLY A 133 -3.70 -4.53 6.47
N PRO A 134 -4.58 -3.76 7.12
CA PRO A 134 -5.82 -4.27 7.72
C PRO A 134 -6.69 -5.05 6.71
N THR A 135 -6.84 -4.55 5.49
CA THR A 135 -7.65 -5.20 4.44
C THR A 135 -7.07 -6.56 4.05
N LEU A 136 -5.74 -6.67 3.93
CA LEU A 136 -5.05 -7.94 3.66
C LEU A 136 -5.22 -8.94 4.80
N LEU A 137 -5.04 -8.50 6.04
CA LEU A 137 -5.17 -9.38 7.20
C LEU A 137 -6.62 -9.88 7.36
N GLY A 138 -7.60 -9.01 7.14
CA GLY A 138 -9.02 -9.37 7.08
C GLY A 138 -9.28 -10.38 5.95
N TRP A 139 -8.84 -10.11 4.73
CA TRP A 139 -8.98 -11.02 3.59
C TRP A 139 -8.35 -12.41 3.83
N LEU A 140 -7.22 -12.48 4.55
CA LEU A 140 -6.59 -13.75 4.95
C LEU A 140 -7.33 -14.47 6.09
N GLY A 141 -8.35 -13.86 6.67
CA GLY A 141 -9.09 -14.38 7.83
C GLY A 141 -8.26 -14.44 9.11
N LEU A 142 -7.21 -13.62 9.22
CA LEU A 142 -6.33 -13.61 10.38
C LEU A 142 -6.93 -12.71 11.46
N SER A 143 -6.93 -13.19 12.70
CA SER A 143 -7.14 -12.33 13.86
C SER A 143 -5.82 -11.72 14.26
N TYR A 144 -5.83 -10.44 14.61
CA TYR A 144 -4.61 -9.69 14.91
C TYR A 144 -4.89 -8.61 15.96
N SER A 145 -3.89 -8.29 16.79
CA SER A 145 -3.84 -7.04 17.53
C SER A 145 -3.18 -5.98 16.64
N SER A 146 -3.66 -4.74 16.66
CA SER A 146 -3.12 -3.73 15.75
C SER A 146 -3.09 -2.32 16.33
N HIS A 147 -2.05 -1.61 15.94
CA HIS A 147 -1.89 -0.16 16.06
C HIS A 147 -2.16 0.56 14.72
N PHE A 148 -2.70 -0.14 13.72
CA PHE A 148 -3.00 0.43 12.42
C PHE A 148 -4.09 1.49 12.56
N PHE A 149 -3.87 2.62 11.89
CA PHE A 149 -4.88 3.67 11.69
C PHE A 149 -5.83 3.35 10.52
N GLY A 150 -5.44 2.37 9.69
CA GLY A 150 -6.22 1.92 8.54
C GLY A 150 -7.43 1.06 8.93
N TYR A 151 -8.33 0.88 7.97
CA TYR A 151 -9.51 0.02 8.07
C TYR A 151 -9.38 -1.16 7.11
N ASP A 152 -10.02 -2.27 7.47
CA ASP A 152 -10.35 -3.31 6.50
C ASP A 152 -11.53 -2.83 5.65
N ILE A 153 -11.26 -2.46 4.40
CA ILE A 153 -12.27 -1.87 3.51
C ILE A 153 -13.36 -2.87 3.10
N PHE A 154 -13.11 -4.18 3.19
CA PHE A 154 -14.15 -5.17 2.86
C PHE A 154 -15.21 -5.29 3.94
N ASN A 155 -14.88 -4.95 5.19
CA ASN A 155 -15.80 -5.02 6.33
C ASN A 155 -16.17 -3.65 6.93
N LEU A 156 -15.65 -2.55 6.36
CA LEU A 156 -15.95 -1.20 6.79
C LEU A 156 -17.40 -0.80 6.45
N GLU A 157 -18.11 -0.18 7.38
CA GLU A 157 -19.43 0.39 7.12
C GLU A 157 -19.37 1.51 6.06
N ALA A 158 -20.34 1.54 5.15
CA ALA A 158 -20.41 2.58 4.11
C ALA A 158 -20.48 4.00 4.72
N GLY A 159 -19.75 4.95 4.14
CA GLY A 159 -19.66 6.34 4.58
C GLY A 159 -18.52 6.62 5.56
N ARG A 160 -17.78 5.60 6.01
CA ARG A 160 -16.59 5.75 6.87
C ARG A 160 -15.28 5.81 6.11
N GLU A 161 -15.32 5.63 4.79
CA GLU A 161 -14.15 5.69 3.94
C GLU A 161 -13.47 7.05 4.01
N ARG A 162 -12.13 7.04 3.91
CA ARG A 162 -11.32 8.25 3.94
C ARG A 162 -9.99 8.01 3.25
N ALA A 163 -9.39 9.08 2.77
CA ALA A 163 -8.02 9.08 2.27
C ALA A 163 -7.22 10.25 2.82
N PHE A 164 -5.91 10.04 2.91
CA PHE A 164 -4.96 11.03 3.39
C PHE A 164 -4.05 11.41 2.23
N ILE A 165 -4.02 12.70 1.89
CA ILE A 165 -3.18 13.23 0.82
C ILE A 165 -2.34 14.36 1.39
N SER A 166 -1.07 14.47 1.01
CA SER A 166 -0.20 15.47 1.62
C SER A 166 0.85 15.99 0.66
N THR A 167 1.34 17.19 0.98
CA THR A 167 2.62 17.71 0.49
C THR A 167 3.56 17.87 1.70
N TYR A 168 4.74 18.44 1.48
CA TYR A 168 5.65 18.82 2.56
C TYR A 168 5.06 19.80 3.58
N GLN A 169 4.04 20.59 3.20
CA GLN A 169 3.49 21.66 4.05
C GLN A 169 2.01 21.47 4.37
N LYS A 170 1.24 20.87 3.46
CA LYS A 170 -0.21 20.72 3.58
C LYS A 170 -0.61 19.28 3.87
N LEU A 171 -1.55 19.11 4.79
CA LEU A 171 -2.15 17.83 5.16
C LEU A 171 -3.62 17.82 4.73
N GLY A 172 -4.01 16.82 3.95
CA GLY A 172 -5.33 16.69 3.36
C GLY A 172 -6.08 15.46 3.86
N TYR A 173 -7.29 15.68 4.38
CA TYR A 173 -8.21 14.63 4.81
C TYR A 173 -9.42 14.60 3.90
N LEU A 174 -9.52 13.55 3.08
CA LEU A 174 -10.60 13.33 2.13
C LEU A 174 -11.62 12.36 2.73
N LYS A 175 -12.89 12.76 2.83
CA LYS A 175 -14.00 11.91 3.28
C LYS A 175 -15.29 12.33 2.58
N GLY A 176 -16.01 11.36 2.01
CA GLY A 176 -17.16 11.65 1.15
C GLY A 176 -16.75 12.53 -0.04
N ASP A 177 -17.46 13.64 -0.22
CA ASP A 177 -17.21 14.64 -1.27
C ASP A 177 -16.39 15.84 -0.76
N ARG A 178 -15.79 15.77 0.44
CA ARG A 178 -15.07 16.88 1.08
C ARG A 178 -13.60 16.58 1.32
N LEU A 179 -12.77 17.58 1.06
CA LEU A 179 -11.36 17.61 1.41
C LEU A 179 -11.10 18.71 2.44
N VAL A 180 -10.69 18.34 3.65
CA VAL A 180 -10.14 19.29 4.61
C VAL A 180 -8.64 19.44 4.35
N VAL A 181 -8.17 20.68 4.24
CA VAL A 181 -6.74 21.00 4.12
C VAL A 181 -6.28 21.76 5.35
N LEU A 182 -5.30 21.19 6.03
CA LEU A 182 -4.56 21.82 7.13
C LEU A 182 -3.22 22.33 6.57
N ASP A 183 -2.86 23.56 6.93
CA ASP A 183 -1.64 24.23 6.48
C ASP A 183 -0.99 24.95 7.67
N VAL A 184 0.33 25.09 7.64
CA VAL A 184 1.10 25.65 8.73
C VAL A 184 0.78 27.14 8.88
N ASN A 185 0.39 27.55 10.10
CA ASN A 185 0.03 28.93 10.44
C ASN A 185 -1.16 29.49 9.63
N ARG A 186 -2.08 28.63 9.18
CA ARG A 186 -3.31 29.05 8.49
C ARG A 186 -4.52 28.32 9.06
N GLU A 187 -5.69 28.94 8.92
CA GLU A 187 -6.96 28.31 9.24
C GLU A 187 -7.24 27.12 8.31
N PRO A 188 -7.83 26.02 8.83
CA PRO A 188 -8.30 24.92 8.00
C PRO A 188 -9.27 25.39 6.92
N VAL A 189 -9.13 24.85 5.71
CA VAL A 189 -10.08 25.09 4.62
C VAL A 189 -10.76 23.79 4.21
N VAL A 190 -12.01 23.89 3.76
CA VAL A 190 -12.79 22.77 3.22
C VAL A 190 -13.03 23.02 1.75
N ASN A 191 -12.66 22.04 0.93
CA ASN A 191 -12.81 22.06 -0.51
C ASN A 191 -13.63 20.86 -1.00
N ASP A 192 -14.11 20.93 -2.23
CA ASP A 192 -14.65 19.75 -2.92
C ASP A 192 -13.55 18.69 -3.10
N GLY A 193 -13.89 17.46 -2.71
CA GLY A 193 -13.04 16.28 -2.69
C GLY A 193 -13.26 15.31 -3.86
N LEU A 194 -14.17 15.62 -4.78
CA LEU A 194 -14.53 14.71 -5.88
C LEU A 194 -13.32 14.43 -6.79
N PRO A 195 -12.93 13.15 -7.01
CA PRO A 195 -11.76 12.79 -7.82
C PRO A 195 -11.86 13.18 -9.30
N THR A 196 -13.09 13.33 -9.80
CA THR A 196 -13.40 13.68 -11.19
C THR A 196 -13.32 15.19 -11.47
N ASN A 197 -13.37 16.01 -10.42
CA ASN A 197 -13.06 17.42 -10.52
C ASN A 197 -11.57 17.60 -10.24
N PRO A 198 -10.89 18.61 -10.78
CA PRO A 198 -9.51 18.92 -10.39
C PRO A 198 -9.36 19.25 -8.89
N GLY A 199 -10.43 19.19 -8.08
CA GLY A 199 -10.44 19.52 -6.66
C GLY A 199 -10.21 21.01 -6.42
N GLY A 200 -10.43 21.45 -5.18
CA GLY A 200 -9.99 22.79 -4.75
C GLY A 200 -11.00 23.92 -4.97
N PHE A 201 -12.26 23.62 -5.31
CA PHE A 201 -13.32 24.62 -5.14
C PHE A 201 -13.66 24.74 -3.65
N PRO A 202 -13.74 25.97 -3.10
CA PRO A 202 -14.16 26.18 -1.73
C PRO A 202 -15.54 25.56 -1.50
N ALA A 203 -15.67 24.78 -0.43
CA ALA A 203 -16.93 24.21 -0.01
C ALA A 203 -17.32 24.81 1.36
N PRO A 204 -18.60 24.77 1.76
CA PRO A 204 -19.02 25.21 3.08
C PRO A 204 -18.18 24.56 4.18
N THR A 205 -17.78 25.37 5.17
CA THR A 205 -17.02 24.90 6.32
C THR A 205 -17.77 23.81 7.07
N ASP A 206 -17.07 22.76 7.45
CA ASP A 206 -17.58 21.68 8.28
C ASP A 206 -16.66 21.51 9.50
N GLN A 207 -17.12 22.05 10.64
CA GLN A 207 -16.36 22.04 11.88
C GLN A 207 -16.18 20.64 12.47
N GLN A 208 -17.12 19.72 12.20
CA GLN A 208 -17.00 18.35 12.67
C GLN A 208 -15.93 17.62 11.86
N LEU A 209 -15.95 17.78 10.53
CA LEU A 209 -14.95 17.19 9.64
C LEU A 209 -13.55 17.76 9.88
N ILE A 210 -13.43 19.06 10.17
CA ILE A 210 -12.15 19.68 10.55
C ILE A 210 -11.62 19.06 11.85
N ARG A 211 -12.46 18.90 12.88
CA ARG A 211 -12.04 18.25 14.13
C ARG A 211 -11.60 16.81 13.89
N GLU A 212 -12.34 16.06 13.09
CA GLU A 212 -11.98 14.69 12.72
C GLU A 212 -10.61 14.64 12.01
N ALA A 213 -10.38 15.50 11.02
CA ALA A 213 -9.10 15.61 10.32
C ALA A 213 -7.94 15.92 11.29
N VAL A 214 -8.10 16.90 12.17
CA VAL A 214 -7.10 17.27 13.18
C VAL A 214 -6.83 16.10 14.13
N SER A 215 -7.87 15.40 14.59
CA SER A 215 -7.71 14.23 15.46
C SER A 215 -6.88 13.13 14.80
N TRP A 216 -7.11 12.80 13.52
CA TRP A 216 -6.30 11.80 12.83
C TRP A 216 -4.80 12.15 12.82
N TYR A 217 -4.46 13.38 12.43
CA TYR A 217 -3.05 13.79 12.33
C TYR A 217 -2.38 13.94 13.70
N GLN A 218 -3.07 14.57 14.66
CA GLN A 218 -2.52 14.75 16.01
C GLN A 218 -2.37 13.42 16.75
N SER A 219 -3.34 12.51 16.66
CA SER A 219 -3.23 11.19 17.27
C SER A 219 -2.09 10.38 16.64
N ALA A 220 -1.95 10.39 15.32
CA ALA A 220 -0.83 9.72 14.65
C ALA A 220 0.53 10.28 15.11
N SER A 221 0.67 11.60 15.15
CA SER A 221 1.90 12.25 15.64
C SER A 221 2.16 11.94 17.11
N LEU A 222 1.15 12.03 17.97
CA LEU A 222 1.29 11.79 19.41
C LEU A 222 1.70 10.35 19.68
N PHE A 223 1.04 9.38 19.05
CA PHE A 223 1.34 7.96 19.23
C PHE A 223 2.76 7.63 18.76
N PHE A 224 3.19 8.23 17.64
CA PHE A 224 4.56 8.08 17.16
C PHE A 224 5.57 8.69 18.13
N SER A 225 5.39 9.96 18.53
CA SER A 225 6.32 10.67 19.42
C SER A 225 6.45 10.04 20.81
N LEU A 226 5.38 9.41 21.31
CA LEU A 226 5.39 8.69 22.58
C LEU A 226 5.84 7.22 22.45
N GLY A 227 6.14 6.74 21.24
CA GLY A 227 6.55 5.35 21.00
C GLY A 227 5.41 4.33 21.18
N LEU A 228 4.16 4.77 21.17
CA LEU A 228 2.97 3.93 21.33
C LEU A 228 2.64 3.08 20.10
N LEU A 229 3.35 3.28 18.98
CA LEU A 229 3.25 2.46 17.77
C LEU A 229 4.27 1.31 17.74
N LYS A 230 5.16 1.22 18.74
CA LYS A 230 6.11 0.11 18.84
C LYS A 230 5.34 -1.16 19.13
N ASP A 231 5.70 -2.23 18.43
CA ASP A 231 5.26 -3.54 18.84
C ASP A 231 5.89 -3.90 20.21
N VAL A 232 5.11 -4.52 21.07
CA VAL A 232 5.55 -4.94 22.41
C VAL A 232 5.29 -6.43 22.50
N PRO A 233 6.30 -7.27 22.25
CA PRO A 233 6.13 -8.72 22.25
C PRO A 233 5.49 -9.23 23.53
N GLY A 234 4.40 -10.01 23.40
CA GLY A 234 3.68 -10.60 24.53
C GLY A 234 2.67 -9.68 25.23
N ASN A 235 2.47 -8.46 24.74
CA ASN A 235 1.45 -7.52 25.23
C ASN A 235 0.28 -7.40 24.24
N ASP A 236 -0.28 -8.55 23.85
CA ASP A 236 -1.49 -8.60 23.02
C ASP A 236 -2.67 -8.09 23.84
N ASP A 237 -2.97 -6.79 23.73
CA ASP A 237 -4.14 -6.17 24.33
C ASP A 237 -5.42 -6.73 23.68
N PRO A 238 -6.25 -7.51 24.41
CA PRO A 238 -7.45 -8.11 23.85
C PRO A 238 -8.49 -7.07 23.39
N SER A 239 -8.41 -5.84 23.91
CA SER A 239 -9.28 -4.74 23.46
C SER A 239 -8.91 -4.22 22.06
N ARG A 240 -7.69 -4.52 21.58
CA ARG A 240 -7.20 -4.19 20.23
C ARG A 240 -7.34 -5.37 19.26
N ALA A 241 -7.85 -6.50 19.74
CA ALA A 241 -8.03 -7.68 18.91
C ALA A 241 -9.10 -7.42 17.85
N VAL A 242 -8.69 -7.37 16.60
CA VAL A 242 -9.59 -7.42 15.46
C VAL A 242 -9.93 -8.89 15.25
N ARG A 243 -11.13 -9.30 15.69
CA ARG A 243 -11.64 -10.66 15.51
C ARG A 243 -12.31 -10.75 14.14
N HIS A 244 -11.71 -11.51 13.25
CA HIS A 244 -12.30 -11.72 11.93
C HIS A 244 -13.36 -12.83 11.97
N VAL A 245 -14.50 -12.57 11.36
CA VAL A 245 -15.43 -13.65 11.00
C VAL A 245 -14.85 -14.30 9.75
N PRO A 246 -14.68 -15.63 9.69
CA PRO A 246 -14.04 -16.26 8.54
C PRO A 246 -14.81 -15.95 7.26
N ILE A 247 -14.20 -15.21 6.34
CA ILE A 247 -14.67 -15.10 4.97
C ILE A 247 -13.62 -15.78 4.09
N GLY A 248 -13.91 -17.03 3.74
CA GLY A 248 -13.24 -17.73 2.63
C GLY A 248 -13.91 -17.45 1.29
N GLN A 249 -14.53 -16.28 1.14
CA GLN A 249 -15.25 -15.84 -0.06
C GLN A 249 -14.52 -14.64 -0.67
N ASP A 250 -14.55 -14.55 -1.99
CA ASP A 250 -14.14 -13.34 -2.67
C ASP A 250 -15.04 -12.17 -2.20
N PRO A 251 -14.49 -11.05 -1.71
CA PRO A 251 -15.27 -9.89 -1.25
C PRO A 251 -16.14 -9.26 -2.35
N LEU A 252 -15.93 -9.62 -3.62
CA LEU A 252 -16.74 -9.22 -4.78
C LEU A 252 -17.70 -10.33 -5.26
N SER A 253 -17.65 -11.53 -4.66
CA SER A 253 -18.51 -12.66 -5.03
C SER A 253 -19.46 -13.07 -3.90
N ASN A 254 -20.70 -13.42 -4.26
CA ASN A 254 -21.69 -13.99 -3.33
C ASN A 254 -21.65 -15.55 -3.29
N LYS A 255 -20.53 -16.21 -3.61
CA LYS A 255 -20.48 -17.69 -3.68
C LYS A 255 -19.53 -18.32 -2.63
N PRO A 256 -19.99 -19.30 -1.84
CA PRO A 256 -19.14 -20.00 -0.89
C PRO A 256 -18.17 -20.96 -1.60
N ARG A 257 -16.90 -20.98 -1.15
CA ARG A 257 -15.96 -22.05 -1.50
C ARG A 257 -16.41 -23.39 -0.90
N LYS A 258 -16.36 -24.47 -1.67
CA LYS A 258 -16.34 -25.84 -1.11
C LYS A 258 -15.03 -26.03 -0.37
N ALA A 259 -15.09 -26.10 0.96
CA ALA A 259 -13.92 -26.35 1.78
C ALA A 259 -13.38 -27.77 1.55
N THR A 260 -12.24 -27.90 0.87
CA THR A 260 -11.38 -29.08 1.05
C THR A 260 -10.57 -28.88 2.33
N ALA A 261 -11.16 -29.29 3.45
CA ALA A 261 -10.51 -29.25 4.76
C ALA A 261 -9.32 -30.22 4.79
N ARG A 262 -8.10 -29.70 4.73
CA ARG A 262 -6.99 -30.29 5.49
C ARG A 262 -6.89 -29.52 6.79
N LYS A 263 -7.42 -30.10 7.87
CA LYS A 263 -7.13 -29.66 9.25
C LYS A 263 -5.60 -29.73 9.44
N LYS A 264 -4.91 -28.61 9.31
CA LYS A 264 -3.65 -28.36 10.00
C LYS A 264 -3.94 -27.27 11.03
N THR A 265 -3.55 -27.55 12.25
CA THR A 265 -3.62 -26.66 13.41
C THR A 265 -3.19 -25.24 13.03
N MET A 266 -4.03 -24.26 13.36
CA MET A 266 -3.69 -22.84 13.24
C MET A 266 -2.54 -22.57 14.22
N GLY A 267 -1.34 -22.37 13.70
CA GLY A 267 -0.30 -21.68 14.44
C GLY A 267 -0.63 -20.19 14.47
N GLU A 268 -0.52 -19.57 15.64
CA GLU A 268 -0.40 -18.11 15.75
C GLU A 268 0.68 -17.64 14.78
N VAL A 269 0.33 -16.72 13.87
CA VAL A 269 1.33 -16.01 13.07
C VAL A 269 1.94 -14.97 14.00
N ARG A 270 3.01 -15.34 14.69
CA ARG A 270 3.91 -14.36 15.30
C ARG A 270 4.73 -13.74 14.18
N LEU A 271 4.51 -12.45 13.94
CA LEU A 271 5.46 -11.63 13.20
C LEU A 271 6.67 -11.45 14.12
N ASN A 272 7.63 -12.39 14.07
CA ASN A 272 8.89 -12.23 14.79
C ASN A 272 9.71 -11.13 14.09
N ASP A 273 10.17 -10.16 14.88
CA ASP A 273 11.01 -9.01 14.49
C ASP A 273 12.39 -9.37 13.88
N GLU A 274 12.71 -10.65 13.71
CA GLU A 274 14.03 -11.08 13.22
C GLU A 274 14.19 -11.12 11.69
N ASN A 275 13.26 -10.54 10.92
CA ASN A 275 13.48 -10.30 9.48
C ASN A 275 13.15 -8.87 9.01
N MET A 276 13.05 -7.90 9.93
CA MET A 276 13.05 -6.46 9.60
C MET A 276 14.37 -5.76 9.98
N GLY A 277 15.49 -6.48 9.92
CA GLY A 277 16.83 -5.96 10.11
C GLY A 277 17.69 -6.00 8.84
N GLN A 278 17.98 -4.81 8.30
CA GLN A 278 19.06 -4.46 7.33
C GLN A 278 18.86 -4.96 5.87
N MET A 279 19.06 -4.20 4.80
CA MET A 279 19.86 -3.00 4.47
C MET A 279 19.14 -2.20 3.35
N GLY A 280 19.32 -0.89 3.16
CA GLY A 280 20.17 0.05 3.87
C GLY A 280 20.04 1.49 3.34
N PHE A 281 20.32 2.44 4.22
CA PHE A 281 21.09 3.64 3.90
C PHE A 281 22.09 3.82 5.03
N LEU A 282 23.37 3.66 4.72
CA LEU A 282 24.47 4.06 5.58
C LEU A 282 25.60 4.56 4.68
N THR A 283 25.65 5.87 4.49
CA THR A 283 26.87 6.58 4.15
C THR A 283 27.03 7.72 5.15
N ARG A 284 27.78 7.47 6.23
CA ARG A 284 28.56 8.51 6.89
C ARG A 284 29.98 8.39 6.35
N SER A 285 30.44 9.38 5.59
CA SER A 285 31.87 9.67 5.51
C SER A 285 32.12 10.92 6.35
N ASN A 286 32.82 10.75 7.46
CA ASN A 286 33.48 11.86 8.12
C ASN A 286 34.67 12.30 7.26
N HIS A 287 34.78 13.61 7.05
CA HIS A 287 36.00 14.27 6.64
C HIS A 287 37.07 14.10 7.74
N GLN A 288 38.27 13.69 7.34
CA GLN A 288 39.51 14.33 7.77
C GLN A 288 39.87 15.32 6.64
N ASN A 289 40.37 16.53 6.87
CA ASN A 289 41.12 17.07 8.00
C ASN A 289 40.29 17.79 9.06
#